data_AF-A0AAE3VWY0-F1
#
_entry.id   AF-A0AAE3VWY0-F1
#
_cell.length_a   1.000
_cell.length_b   1.000
_cell.length_c   1.000
_cell.angle_alpha   90.00
_cell.angle_beta   90.00
_cell.angle_gamma   90.00
#
_symmetry.space_group_name_H-M   'P 1'
#
loop_
_entity.id
_entity.type
_entity.pdbx_description
1 polymer ?
#
loop_
_entity_poly.entity_id
_entity_poly.type
_entity_poly.pdbx_seq_one_letter_code
_entity_poly.pdbx_strand_id
1 'polypeptide(L)' 'MKSSRSHANGNCVEVAADAGTIAVRDSKDPGPRLRFAGAAWRAFVQRVKG' A
#
# COMPACT_ATOMS: atom_id res chain seq x y z
N MET A 1 -17.62 3.91 -3.47
CA MET A 1 -17.21 4.11 -4.87
C MET A 1 -16.23 3.02 -5.27
N LYS A 2 -16.57 2.18 -6.26
CA LYS A 2 -15.60 1.34 -6.99
C LYS A 2 -15.32 2.07 -8.30
N SER A 3 -14.06 2.42 -8.57
CA SER A 3 -13.67 3.05 -9.83
C SER A 3 -13.66 2.00 -10.94
N SER A 4 -14.59 2.11 -11.89
CA SER A 4 -14.75 1.23 -13.06
C SER A 4 -13.71 1.48 -14.16
N ARG A 5 -12.43 1.61 -13.80
CA ARG A 5 -11.31 1.82 -14.74
C ARG A 5 -10.01 1.24 -14.17
N SER A 6 -9.88 -0.07 -14.08
CA SER A 6 -8.56 -0.68 -13.97
C SER A 6 -8.52 -1.95 -14.80
N HIS A 7 -7.64 -1.92 -15.80
CA HIS A 7 -7.26 -3.07 -16.60
C HIS A 7 -6.98 -4.26 -15.69
N ALA A 8 -7.45 -5.44 -16.10
CA ALA A 8 -7.33 -6.70 -15.39
C ALA A 8 -5.89 -7.26 -15.37
N ASN A 9 -4.89 -6.45 -15.00
CA ASN A 9 -3.49 -6.86 -14.98
C ASN A 9 -2.61 -6.17 -13.91
N GLY A 10 -3.14 -5.86 -12.74
CA GLY A 10 -2.34 -5.25 -11.66
C GLY A 10 -2.78 -5.72 -10.29
N ASN A 11 -1.84 -6.19 -9.46
CA ASN A 11 -2.04 -6.34 -8.03
C ASN A 11 -2.31 -4.94 -7.46
N CYS A 12 -3.55 -4.67 -7.05
CA CYS A 12 -3.99 -3.33 -6.69
C CYS A 12 -3.73 -3.12 -5.20
N VAL A 13 -2.57 -2.55 -4.87
CA VAL A 13 -2.24 -2.13 -3.50
C VAL A 13 -2.49 -0.63 -3.37
N GLU A 14 -3.11 -0.21 -2.26
CA GLU A 14 -3.21 1.20 -1.90
C GLU A 14 -2.34 1.54 -0.70
N VAL A 15 -1.69 2.70 -0.76
CA VAL A 15 -0.82 3.23 0.30
C VAL A 15 -1.35 4.58 0.75
N ALA A 16 -1.45 4.79 2.07
CA ALA A 16 -1.86 6.05 2.67
C ALA A 16 -0.92 6.44 3.82
N ALA A 17 -0.55 7.71 3.89
CA ALA A 17 0.19 8.25 5.03
C ALA A 17 -0.79 8.87 6.03
N ASP A 18 -0.63 8.54 7.32
CA ASP A 18 -1.47 9.01 8.41
C ASP A 18 -0.63 9.20 9.67
N ALA A 19 -0.50 10.45 10.13
CA ALA A 19 0.21 10.83 11.36
C ALA A 19 1.59 10.13 11.57
N GLY A 20 2.42 10.04 10.52
CA GLY A 20 3.75 9.41 10.59
C GLY A 20 3.77 7.88 10.39
N THR A 21 2.59 7.28 10.18
CA THR A 21 2.41 5.88 9.83
C THR A 21 2.04 5.75 8.36
N ILE A 22 2.46 4.65 7.74
CA ILE A 22 2.09 4.27 6.37
C ILE A 22 1.19 3.05 6.45
N ALA A 23 -0.05 3.20 6.00
CA ALA A 23 -1.02 2.12 5.89
C ALA A 23 -1.03 1.55 4.47
N VAL A 24 -0.92 0.24 4.35
CA VAL A 24 -0.97 -0.49 3.08
C VAL A 24 -2.12 -1.50 3.14
N ARG A 25 -2.93 -1.59 2.09
CA ARG A 25 -3.96 -2.61 1.95
C ARG A 25 -3.99 -3.15 0.53
N ASP A 26 -4.42 -4.40 0.40
CA ASP A 26 -4.82 -4.96 -0.88
C ASP A 26 -6.28 -4.55 -1.15
N SER A 27 -6.55 -4.05 -2.35
CA SER A 27 -7.89 -3.60 -2.73
C SER A 27 -8.83 -4.73 -3.13
N LYS A 28 -8.26 -5.89 -3.44
CA LYS A 28 -8.93 -7.12 -3.87
C LYS A 28 -9.20 -8.05 -2.69
N ASP A 29 -8.37 -8.00 -1.66
CA ASP A 29 -8.59 -8.71 -0.40
C ASP A 29 -8.60 -7.71 0.78
N PRO A 30 -9.78 -7.34 1.33
CA PRO A 30 -9.89 -6.43 2.46
C PRO A 30 -9.42 -7.02 3.79
N GLY A 31 -8.55 -8.04 3.76
CA GLY A 31 -7.81 -8.58 4.89
C GLY A 31 -7.00 -7.53 5.69
N PRO A 32 -6.18 -7.98 6.66
CA PRO A 32 -5.58 -7.10 7.65
C PRO A 32 -4.70 -6.00 7.01
N ARG A 33 -4.97 -4.74 7.41
CA ARG A 33 -4.22 -3.56 6.93
C ARG A 33 -2.82 -3.56 7.56
N LEU A 34 -1.78 -3.53 6.71
CA LEU A 34 -0.41 -3.38 7.19
C LEU A 34 -0.16 -1.92 7.56
N ARG A 35 0.52 -1.69 8.70
CA ARG A 35 0.90 -0.36 9.18
C ARG A 35 2.39 -0.34 9.49
N PHE A 36 3.09 0.64 8.94
CA PHE A 36 4.52 0.84 9.12
C PHE A 36 4.81 2.21 9.69
N ALA A 37 5.82 2.33 10.56
CA ALA A 37 6.39 3.64 10.85
C ALA A 37 7.00 4.23 9.56
N GLY A 38 6.90 5.55 9.35
CA GLY A 38 7.40 6.20 8.13
C GLY A 38 8.89 5.99 7.87
N ALA A 39 9.71 5.80 8.91
CA ALA A 39 11.11 5.42 8.76
C ALA A 39 11.28 3.99 8.21
N ALA A 40 10.50 3.03 8.73
CA ALA A 40 10.52 1.64 8.27
C ALA A 40 10.03 1.51 6.82
N TRP A 41 8.98 2.25 6.43
CA TRP A 41 8.51 2.28 5.05
C TRP A 41 9.57 2.80 4.08
N ARG A 42 10.29 3.88 4.44
CA ARG A 42 11.40 4.38 3.63
C ARG A 42 12.50 3.34 3.45
N ALA A 43 12.92 2.68 4.52
CA ALA A 43 13.92 1.62 4.44
C ALA A 43 13.45 0.45 3.56
N PHE A 44 12.18 0.04 3.70
CA PHE A 44 11.57 -0.99 2.86
C PHE A 44 11.61 -0.64 1.38
N VAL A 45 11.16 0.55 0.99
CA VAL A 45 11.16 1.00 -0.41
C VAL A 45 12.57 1.06 -0.98
N GLN A 46 13.55 1.55 -0.20
CA GLN A 46 14.96 1.56 -0.63
C GLN A 46 15.50 0.14 -0.85
N ARG A 47 15.11 -0.82 -0.01
CA ARG A 47 15.49 -2.24 -0.14
C ARG A 47 14.89 -2.90 -1.38
N VAL A 48 13.63 -2.58 -1.71
CA VAL A 48 12.89 -3.18 -2.84
C VAL A 48 13.28 -2.56 -4.18
N LYS A 49 13.74 -1.30 -4.18
CA LYS A 49 14.16 -0.60 -5.40
C LYS A 49 15.54 -1.02 -5.91
N GLY A 50 16.40 -1.56 -5.04
CA GLY A 50 17.70 -2.12 -5.39
C GLY A 50 17.60 -3.55 -5.91
#